data_AF-A0A6J1T2S7-F1
#
_entry.id   AF-A0A6J1T2S7-F1
#
_cell.length_a   1.000
_cell.length_b   1.000
_cell.length_c   1.000
_cell.angle_alpha   90.00
_cell.angle_beta   90.00
_cell.angle_gamma   90.00
#
_symmetry.space_group_name_H-M   'P 1'
#
loop_
_entity.id
_entity.type
_entity.pdbx_description
1 polymer ?
#
loop_
_entity_poly.entity_id
_entity_poly.type
_entity_poly.pdbx_seq_one_letter_code
_entity_poly.pdbx_strand_id
1 'polypeptide(L)'
;MVSKVEKKSESASSDGKTLDGEDGDSLDEQPLDIGEHYLVRRGDDTWHPAEIIQSRFNEQENQYDYYVHYEGYNRRLDEWIPRDRIMLSRFNMSDHQWKNDQRTGDLFADQSDRKITRNQKRRHDEINHIQKTYAEMDPTTAALEKEHEAITKVKYIDRIQIGRYEIDTWYFSPYPDEYGKQPKLWICEYCLKYMRLEKTYRYHMQSECTARQPPGKEIYRKGTLSIWETDGSQFKVYCQSLCLLAKLFLDHKTLYFDVEPFLFYILCDIDKHGSHLVGYFSKEKESPDGNNVACILTLPPYQRQGYGKLLIAFSYELSKHEGVVGSPEKPLSDLGKLSYRSFWSWVLLEILRDFRGTLSIKDLSEMTSFAQTDIISTLQSMNMVKYWKGQHVICVTPKLVEEHIKSSHFKRPRLTVDPTCLQWNPPRRINNVRYGKK
;
A
#
# COMPACT_ATOMS: atom_id res chain seq x y z
N MET A 1 -41.30 76.57 -13.20
CA MET A 1 -41.98 75.37 -12.69
C MET A 1 -41.36 75.03 -11.33
N VAL A 2 -42.08 75.44 -10.28
CA VAL A 2 -42.09 74.99 -8.85
C VAL A 2 -40.75 74.52 -8.25
N SER A 3 -39.99 75.40 -7.58
CA SER A 3 -39.90 75.65 -6.11
C SER A 3 -39.06 74.60 -5.34
N LYS A 4 -37.80 74.87 -4.93
CA LYS A 4 -37.27 75.56 -3.72
C LYS A 4 -37.41 74.78 -2.38
N VAL A 5 -36.32 74.83 -1.56
CA VAL A 5 -36.28 74.91 -0.06
C VAL A 5 -36.42 73.56 0.69
N GLU A 6 -35.72 73.20 1.79
CA GLU A 6 -34.66 73.75 2.66
C GLU A 6 -34.08 72.63 3.57
N LYS A 7 -32.93 72.92 4.20
CA LYS A 7 -32.30 72.18 5.31
C LYS A 7 -33.21 72.06 6.55
N LYS A 8 -32.98 71.03 7.38
CA LYS A 8 -32.89 71.21 8.84
C LYS A 8 -32.08 70.11 9.53
N SER A 9 -31.09 70.56 10.29
CA SER A 9 -30.40 69.87 11.37
C SER A 9 -31.17 70.10 12.67
N GLU A 10 -31.28 69.09 13.52
CA GLU A 10 -31.56 69.27 14.95
C GLU A 10 -30.92 68.12 15.74
N SER A 11 -30.44 68.47 16.92
CA SER A 11 -29.66 67.69 17.86
C SER A 11 -30.37 67.74 19.21
N ALA A 12 -30.52 66.61 19.90
CA ALA A 12 -30.81 66.57 21.33
C ALA A 12 -30.53 65.17 21.91
N SER A 13 -30.10 65.16 23.17
CA SER A 13 -29.50 64.08 23.95
C SER A 13 -30.48 63.31 24.85
N SER A 14 -29.94 62.21 25.40
CA SER A 14 -30.13 61.60 26.74
C SER A 14 -31.31 60.67 27.06
N ASP A 15 -30.90 59.42 27.36
CA ASP A 15 -31.26 58.54 28.48
C ASP A 15 -32.55 57.70 28.50
N GLY A 16 -32.37 56.37 28.66
CA GLY A 16 -33.37 55.44 29.16
C GLY A 16 -33.14 53.96 28.78
N LYS A 17 -32.54 53.17 29.69
CA LYS A 17 -32.33 51.71 29.63
C LYS A 17 -33.63 50.90 29.42
N THR A 18 -33.57 49.79 28.66
CA THR A 18 -33.76 48.39 29.16
C THR A 18 -33.55 47.32 28.07
N LEU A 19 -32.69 46.36 28.43
CA LEU A 19 -32.51 44.94 28.05
C LEU A 19 -33.51 44.26 27.10
N ASP A 20 -32.95 43.61 26.07
CA ASP A 20 -33.10 42.19 25.67
C ASP A 20 -33.17 42.04 24.13
N GLY A 21 -32.20 41.28 23.59
CA GLY A 21 -32.08 40.99 22.16
C GLY A 21 -30.78 40.24 21.90
N GLU A 22 -30.83 38.92 22.10
CA GLU A 22 -29.83 37.98 21.62
C GLU A 22 -29.74 38.08 20.09
N ASP A 23 -28.69 38.70 19.57
CA ASP A 23 -28.30 38.52 18.17
C ASP A 23 -27.10 37.57 18.13
N GLY A 24 -27.39 36.35 17.68
CA GLY A 24 -26.42 35.31 17.38
C GLY A 24 -25.50 35.79 16.28
N ASP A 25 -24.27 36.13 16.68
CA ASP A 25 -23.17 36.35 15.77
C ASP A 25 -22.80 35.00 15.16
N SER A 26 -23.32 34.72 13.96
CA SER A 26 -22.82 33.66 13.10
C SER A 26 -21.38 34.04 12.73
N LEU A 27 -20.42 33.58 13.55
CA LEU A 27 -19.01 33.59 13.21
C LEU A 27 -18.87 32.90 11.85
N ASP A 28 -18.67 33.69 10.80
CA ASP A 28 -18.06 33.24 9.57
C ASP A 28 -16.70 32.63 9.96
N GLU A 29 -16.67 31.32 10.21
CA GLU A 29 -15.47 30.60 10.58
C GLU A 29 -14.47 30.73 9.42
N GLN A 30 -13.49 31.60 9.60
CA GLN A 30 -12.41 31.76 8.63
C GLN A 30 -11.72 30.42 8.40
N PRO A 31 -11.45 30.04 7.13
CA PRO A 31 -10.82 28.77 6.83
C PRO A 31 -9.41 28.72 7.43
N LEU A 32 -9.06 27.58 8.04
CA LEU A 32 -7.73 27.34 8.59
C LEU A 32 -6.64 27.48 7.52
N ASP A 33 -5.47 27.97 7.94
CA ASP A 33 -4.32 28.17 7.07
C ASP A 33 -3.71 26.84 6.59
N ILE A 34 -3.54 26.73 5.27
CA ILE A 34 -2.87 25.59 4.62
C ILE A 34 -1.35 25.67 4.87
N GLY A 35 -0.73 24.54 5.20
CA GLY A 35 0.70 24.39 5.51
C GLY A 35 1.04 24.59 6.99
N GLU A 36 0.07 24.99 7.81
CA GLU A 36 0.25 25.17 9.25
C GLU A 36 -0.13 23.90 10.02
N HIS A 37 0.43 23.75 11.23
CA HIS A 37 0.19 22.61 12.10
C HIS A 37 -0.89 22.92 13.13
N TYR A 38 -1.79 21.96 13.37
CA TYR A 38 -2.86 22.05 14.37
C TYR A 38 -2.97 20.73 15.13
N LEU A 39 -3.61 20.77 16.31
CA LEU A 39 -4.02 19.56 16.99
C LEU A 39 -5.33 19.06 16.38
N VAL A 40 -5.30 17.81 15.93
CA VAL A 40 -6.41 17.13 15.27
C VAL A 40 -6.83 15.92 16.08
N ARG A 41 -8.14 15.79 16.32
CA ARG A 41 -8.73 14.61 16.97
C ARG A 41 -8.91 13.49 15.96
N ARG A 42 -8.36 12.31 16.24
CA ARG A 42 -8.53 11.09 15.44
C ARG A 42 -9.82 10.35 15.80
N GLY A 43 -10.20 9.35 14.99
CA GLY A 43 -11.40 8.53 15.23
C GLY A 43 -11.37 7.68 16.51
N ASP A 44 -10.22 7.59 17.18
CA ASP A 44 -10.03 6.97 18.50
C ASP A 44 -10.07 8.00 19.65
N ASP A 45 -10.56 9.22 19.38
CA ASP A 45 -10.65 10.37 20.28
C ASP A 45 -9.30 10.89 20.82
N THR A 46 -8.17 10.47 20.22
CA THR A 46 -6.84 10.98 20.60
C THR A 46 -6.45 12.20 19.77
N TRP A 47 -5.75 13.16 20.39
CA TRP A 47 -5.27 14.39 19.74
C TRP A 47 -3.84 14.22 19.24
N HIS A 48 -3.61 14.53 17.97
CA HIS A 48 -2.30 14.45 17.32
C HIS A 48 -1.97 15.74 16.57
N PRO A 49 -0.70 16.16 16.55
CA PRO A 49 -0.26 17.23 15.67
C PRO A 49 -0.40 16.79 14.20
N ALA A 50 -1.00 17.66 13.38
CA ALA A 50 -1.17 17.41 11.96
C ALA A 50 -1.00 18.69 11.13
N GLU A 51 -0.40 18.56 9.95
CA GLU A 51 -0.30 19.61 8.94
C GLU A 51 -1.59 19.65 8.11
N ILE A 52 -2.17 20.84 7.92
CA ILE A 52 -3.29 21.04 6.99
C ILE A 52 -2.72 21.13 5.57
N ILE A 53 -2.97 20.12 4.75
CA ILE A 53 -2.46 20.08 3.37
C ILE A 53 -3.40 20.80 2.39
N GLN A 54 -4.70 20.64 2.56
CA GLN A 54 -5.71 21.23 1.67
C GLN A 54 -7.05 21.41 2.39
N SER A 55 -7.87 22.34 1.93
CA SER A 55 -9.27 22.49 2.35
C SER A 55 -10.24 22.34 1.16
N ARG A 56 -11.46 21.88 1.44
CA ARG A 56 -12.58 21.85 0.49
C ARG A 56 -13.86 22.27 1.19
N PHE A 57 -14.77 22.92 0.47
CA PHE A 57 -16.09 23.23 0.97
C PHE A 57 -17.04 22.07 0.64
N ASN A 58 -17.71 21.53 1.66
CA ASN A 58 -18.71 20.48 1.50
C ASN A 58 -20.10 21.12 1.41
N GLU A 59 -20.65 21.22 0.21
CA GLU A 59 -21.98 21.80 -0.04
C GLU A 59 -23.13 21.02 0.62
N GLN A 60 -22.96 19.72 0.90
CA GLN A 60 -24.03 18.91 1.50
C GLN A 60 -24.19 19.18 2.99
N GLU A 61 -23.07 19.34 3.70
CA GLU A 61 -23.01 19.56 5.15
C GLU A 61 -22.80 21.04 5.51
N ASN A 62 -22.66 21.92 4.51
CA ASN A 62 -22.42 23.36 4.64
C ASN A 62 -21.23 23.70 5.57
N GLN A 63 -20.13 22.95 5.45
CA GLN A 63 -18.94 23.10 6.29
C GLN A 63 -17.64 22.92 5.48
N TYR A 64 -16.51 23.37 6.04
CA TYR A 64 -15.19 23.08 5.48
C TYR A 64 -14.64 21.74 5.99
N ASP A 65 -14.17 20.92 5.04
CA ASP A 65 -13.36 19.75 5.31
C ASP A 65 -11.89 20.08 5.03
N TYR A 66 -10.99 19.50 5.81
CA TYR A 66 -9.54 19.67 5.70
C TYR A 66 -8.85 18.33 5.51
N TYR A 67 -7.94 18.23 4.53
CA TYR A 67 -7.08 17.08 4.35
C TYR A 67 -5.83 17.25 5.20
N VAL A 68 -5.60 16.30 6.11
CA VAL A 68 -4.56 16.42 7.13
C VAL A 68 -3.52 15.31 7.04
N HIS A 69 -2.27 15.67 7.31
CA HIS A 69 -1.18 14.72 7.50
C HIS A 69 -0.73 14.72 8.96
N TYR A 70 -0.80 13.55 9.60
CA TYR A 70 -0.41 13.40 10.99
C TYR A 70 1.10 13.30 11.13
N GLU A 71 1.70 14.18 11.94
CA GLU A 71 3.15 14.28 12.07
C GLU A 71 3.74 12.98 12.63
N GLY A 72 4.76 12.44 11.95
CA GLY A 72 5.40 11.18 12.32
C GLY A 72 4.61 9.91 11.96
N TYR A 73 3.46 10.03 11.30
CA TYR A 73 2.66 8.91 10.82
C TYR A 73 2.80 8.69 9.31
N ASN A 74 2.47 7.49 8.86
CA ASN A 74 2.48 7.15 7.43
C ASN A 74 1.29 7.81 6.71
N ARG A 75 1.52 8.37 5.52
CA ARG A 75 0.51 9.04 4.67
C ARG A 75 -0.77 8.22 4.39
N ARG A 76 -0.72 6.89 4.52
CA ARG A 76 -1.92 6.04 4.46
C ARG A 76 -2.99 6.38 5.51
N LEU A 77 -2.62 7.12 6.56
CA LEU A 77 -3.51 7.57 7.63
C LEU A 77 -4.06 8.97 7.37
N ASP A 78 -3.64 9.63 6.30
CA ASP A 78 -4.15 10.94 5.91
C ASP A 78 -5.63 10.80 5.49
N GLU A 79 -6.44 11.76 5.94
CA GLU A 79 -7.89 11.73 5.77
C GLU A 79 -8.44 13.15 5.63
N TRP A 80 -9.62 13.26 5.00
CA TRP A 80 -10.45 14.45 5.10
C TRP A 80 -11.18 14.44 6.43
N ILE A 81 -11.04 15.52 7.19
CA ILE A 81 -11.73 15.70 8.45
C ILE A 81 -12.59 16.97 8.45
N PRO A 82 -13.76 16.92 9.10
CA PRO A 82 -14.56 18.11 9.35
C PRO A 82 -13.86 19.10 10.30
N ARG A 83 -14.28 20.36 10.22
CA ARG A 83 -13.73 21.48 11.01
C ARG A 83 -13.78 21.26 12.52
N ASP A 84 -14.79 20.55 13.03
CA ASP A 84 -15.02 20.27 14.45
C ASP A 84 -13.93 19.38 15.08
N ARG A 85 -13.17 18.63 14.27
CA ARG A 85 -12.06 17.78 14.73
C ARG A 85 -10.74 18.54 14.88
N ILE A 86 -10.69 19.85 14.60
CA ILE A 86 -9.46 20.64 14.59
C ILE A 86 -9.52 21.75 15.63
N MET A 87 -8.47 21.86 16.46
CA MET A 87 -8.37 22.99 17.39
C MET A 87 -8.17 24.32 16.64
N LEU A 88 -8.80 25.39 17.12
CA LEU A 88 -8.68 26.75 16.57
C LEU A 88 -7.25 27.30 16.65
N SER A 89 -6.49 26.92 17.68
CA SER A 89 -5.14 27.41 17.90
C SER A 89 -4.12 26.64 17.07
N ARG A 90 -3.29 27.38 16.32
CA ARG A 90 -2.10 26.82 15.67
C ARG A 90 -1.22 26.12 16.71
N PHE A 91 -0.73 24.95 16.35
CA PHE A 91 0.19 24.17 17.17
C PHE A 91 1.62 24.48 16.76
N ASN A 92 2.39 25.11 17.66
CA ASN A 92 3.80 25.36 17.39
C ASN A 92 4.63 24.11 17.68
N MET A 93 5.14 23.49 16.60
CA MET A 93 6.05 22.34 16.66
C MET A 93 7.34 22.62 17.47
N SER A 94 7.75 23.89 17.62
CA SER A 94 9.00 24.26 18.29
C SER A 94 8.87 24.47 19.81
N ASP A 95 7.66 24.69 20.34
CA ASP A 95 7.45 25.05 21.75
C ASP A 95 7.12 23.86 22.68
N HIS A 96 6.82 22.68 22.12
CA HIS A 96 6.54 21.49 22.91
C HIS A 96 7.59 20.40 22.67
N GLN A 97 8.20 19.91 23.75
CA GLN A 97 8.71 18.54 23.81
C GLN A 97 7.51 17.60 23.65
N TRP A 98 6.96 17.45 22.45
CA TRP A 98 6.09 16.33 22.12
C TRP A 98 6.98 15.08 22.11
N LYS A 99 7.27 14.59 23.32
CA LYS A 99 7.81 13.25 23.50
C LYS A 99 6.73 12.31 23.02
N ASN A 100 7.06 11.60 21.96
CA ASN A 100 6.29 10.51 21.39
C ASN A 100 6.10 9.41 22.47
N ASP A 101 5.09 9.56 23.32
CA ASP A 101 4.78 8.64 24.42
C ASP A 101 3.38 8.05 24.26
N GLN A 102 3.18 7.31 23.16
CA GLN A 102 2.24 6.19 23.06
C GLN A 102 2.92 5.14 22.15
N ARG A 103 3.54 4.07 22.65
CA ARG A 103 2.90 2.90 23.27
C ARG A 103 1.60 2.47 22.58
N THR A 104 1.72 2.00 21.35
CA THR A 104 0.94 0.83 20.90
C THR A 104 1.86 -0.10 20.11
N GLY A 105 2.39 -1.10 20.81
CA GLY A 105 3.22 -2.14 20.21
C GLY A 105 4.11 -2.93 21.16
N ASP A 106 4.09 -2.68 22.47
CA ASP A 106 4.88 -3.46 23.43
C ASP A 106 4.01 -4.02 24.55
N LEU A 107 3.48 -5.22 24.30
CA LEU A 107 2.89 -6.10 25.32
C LEU A 107 3.90 -7.14 25.82
N PHE A 108 5.21 -6.89 25.67
CA PHE A 108 6.27 -7.76 26.21
C PHE A 108 7.47 -6.95 26.73
N ALA A 109 7.25 -6.09 27.71
CA ALA A 109 8.36 -5.52 28.48
C ALA A 109 7.99 -5.41 29.96
N ASP A 110 8.04 -6.55 30.66
CA ASP A 110 8.29 -6.53 32.10
C ASP A 110 9.81 -6.59 32.34
N GLN A 111 10.28 -5.59 33.10
CA GLN A 111 11.55 -5.51 33.83
C GLN A 111 12.86 -5.95 33.15
N SER A 112 13.62 -4.97 32.64
CA SER A 112 14.90 -4.60 33.27
C SER A 112 15.56 -3.44 32.51
N ASP A 113 15.96 -2.44 33.27
CA ASP A 113 16.60 -1.20 32.85
C ASP A 113 18.05 -1.47 32.35
N ARG A 114 18.17 -2.13 31.19
CA ARG A 114 19.46 -2.42 30.55
C ARG A 114 19.64 -1.55 29.31
N LYS A 115 20.65 -0.67 29.37
CA LYS A 115 21.15 0.14 28.25
C LYS A 115 21.23 -0.70 26.96
N ILE A 116 20.45 -0.30 25.97
CA ILE A 116 20.38 -0.90 24.63
C ILE A 116 21.78 -0.94 24.00
N THR A 117 22.15 -2.11 23.47
CA THR A 117 23.43 -2.29 22.78
C THR A 117 23.39 -1.68 21.38
N ARG A 118 24.55 -1.23 20.87
CA ARG A 118 24.70 -0.63 19.53
C ARG A 118 24.10 -1.47 18.39
N ASN A 119 24.03 -2.79 18.56
CA ASN A 119 23.46 -3.73 17.58
C ASN A 119 21.92 -3.82 17.63
N GLN A 120 21.31 -3.63 18.81
CA GLN A 120 19.85 -3.54 18.95
C GLN A 120 19.30 -2.20 18.44
N LYS A 121 20.05 -1.11 18.64
CA LYS A 121 19.71 0.21 18.06
C LYS A 121 19.72 0.15 16.52
N ARG A 122 20.73 -0.50 15.93
CA ARG A 122 20.83 -0.73 14.48
C ARG A 122 19.64 -1.54 13.93
N ARG A 123 19.21 -2.59 14.63
CA ARG A 123 18.01 -3.37 14.25
C ARG A 123 16.72 -2.56 14.40
N HIS A 124 16.62 -1.69 15.40
CA HIS A 124 15.44 -0.83 15.59
C HIS A 124 15.35 0.24 14.48
N ASP A 125 16.49 0.85 14.11
CA ASP A 125 16.59 1.82 13.02
C ASP A 125 16.40 1.18 11.62
N GLU A 126 16.74 -0.11 11.46
CA GLU A 126 16.44 -0.93 10.26
C GLU A 126 14.97 -1.35 10.14
N ILE A 127 14.26 -1.49 11.27
CA ILE A 127 12.82 -1.86 11.31
C ILE A 127 11.92 -0.64 11.13
N ASN A 128 12.33 0.53 11.63
CA ASN A 128 11.61 1.80 11.51
C ASN A 128 12.13 2.68 10.37
N HIS A 129 12.70 2.07 9.33
CA HIS A 129 13.40 2.78 8.25
C HIS A 129 12.58 3.95 7.72
N ILE A 130 13.02 5.16 8.12
CA ILE A 130 12.71 6.42 7.47
C ILE A 130 12.94 6.21 5.98
N GLN A 131 11.98 6.66 5.16
CA GLN A 131 12.05 6.62 3.70
C GLN A 131 13.48 6.91 3.25
N LYS A 132 14.01 6.09 2.34
CA LYS A 132 15.29 6.39 1.69
C LYS A 132 15.20 7.82 1.18
N THR A 133 16.08 8.69 1.67
CA THR A 133 16.19 10.06 1.20
C THR A 133 16.38 10.05 -0.32
N TYR A 134 15.71 10.96 -1.03
CA TYR A 134 15.81 11.16 -2.49
C TYR A 134 17.24 11.11 -3.06
N ALA A 135 18.25 11.33 -2.22
CA ALA A 135 19.67 11.22 -2.52
C ALA A 135 20.17 9.84 -2.98
N GLU A 136 19.43 8.75 -2.73
CA GLU A 136 19.85 7.40 -3.16
C GLU A 136 19.24 6.95 -4.50
N MET A 137 18.34 7.75 -5.09
CA MET A 137 17.70 7.45 -6.36
C MET A 137 18.41 8.16 -7.51
N ASP A 138 18.26 7.65 -8.73
CA ASP A 138 18.75 8.39 -9.88
C ASP A 138 17.98 9.73 -10.01
N PRO A 139 18.61 10.79 -10.56
CA PRO A 139 18.01 12.11 -10.60
C PRO A 139 16.69 12.19 -11.37
N THR A 140 16.49 11.34 -12.38
CA THR A 140 15.26 11.30 -13.17
C THR A 140 14.12 10.61 -12.42
N THR A 141 14.39 9.49 -11.76
CA THR A 141 13.39 8.83 -10.90
C THR A 141 13.05 9.69 -9.69
N ALA A 142 14.05 10.31 -9.05
CA ALA A 142 13.81 11.22 -7.92
C ALA A 142 12.96 12.44 -8.31
N ALA A 143 13.16 13.00 -9.50
CA ALA A 143 12.35 14.11 -10.00
C ALA A 143 10.91 13.69 -10.32
N LEU A 144 10.73 12.55 -11.00
CA LEU A 144 9.42 11.97 -11.27
C LEU A 144 8.67 11.61 -9.98
N GLU A 145 9.37 11.05 -8.98
CA GLU A 145 8.78 10.76 -7.68
C GLU A 145 8.40 12.03 -6.92
N LYS A 146 9.22 13.08 -6.95
CA LYS A 146 8.91 14.35 -6.29
C LYS A 146 7.73 15.08 -6.96
N GLU A 147 7.64 15.04 -8.28
CA GLU A 147 6.51 15.57 -9.04
C GLU A 147 5.24 14.75 -8.80
N HIS A 148 5.34 13.42 -8.84
CA HIS A 148 4.24 12.53 -8.46
C HIS A 148 3.78 12.79 -7.02
N GLU A 149 4.68 12.89 -6.05
CA GLU A 149 4.32 13.18 -4.66
C GLU A 149 3.59 14.51 -4.52
N ALA A 150 3.99 15.55 -5.25
CA ALA A 150 3.32 16.85 -5.21
C ALA A 150 1.90 16.80 -5.78
N ILE A 151 1.68 16.06 -6.88
CA ILE A 151 0.37 15.91 -7.53
C ILE A 151 -0.55 14.97 -6.73
N THR A 152 0.02 13.99 -6.03
CA THR A 152 -0.71 12.93 -5.32
C THR A 152 -0.87 13.16 -3.81
N LYS A 153 -0.47 14.34 -3.30
CA LYS A 153 -0.55 14.68 -1.86
C LYS A 153 -1.95 14.52 -1.29
N VAL A 154 -2.98 14.75 -2.10
CA VAL A 154 -4.37 14.77 -1.62
C VAL A 154 -5.17 13.66 -2.27
N LYS A 155 -5.70 12.78 -1.41
CA LYS A 155 -6.56 11.68 -1.78
C LYS A 155 -8.00 12.19 -1.87
N TYR A 156 -8.62 12.06 -3.03
CA TYR A 156 -10.02 12.48 -3.22
C TYR A 156 -11.02 11.33 -3.01
N ILE A 157 -10.68 10.12 -3.44
CA ILE A 157 -11.51 8.93 -3.26
C ILE A 157 -11.25 8.40 -1.87
N ASP A 158 -12.21 8.55 -0.96
CA ASP A 158 -12.09 8.11 0.42
C ASP A 158 -12.41 6.63 0.58
N ARG A 159 -13.42 6.14 -0.17
CA ARG A 159 -13.91 4.76 -0.09
C ARG A 159 -14.19 4.14 -1.45
N ILE A 160 -14.10 2.82 -1.50
CA ILE A 160 -14.60 2.03 -2.63
C ILE A 160 -15.60 0.97 -2.15
N GLN A 161 -16.64 0.73 -2.94
CA GLN A 161 -17.47 -0.47 -2.82
C GLN A 161 -16.96 -1.50 -3.83
N ILE A 162 -16.58 -2.70 -3.36
CA ILE A 162 -16.27 -3.83 -4.21
C ILE A 162 -16.91 -5.11 -3.66
N GLY A 163 -17.85 -5.67 -4.44
CA GLY A 163 -18.68 -6.78 -3.99
C GLY A 163 -19.40 -6.42 -2.67
N ARG A 164 -19.22 -7.26 -1.65
CA ARG A 164 -19.79 -7.05 -0.31
C ARG A 164 -19.00 -6.09 0.59
N TYR A 165 -17.85 -5.58 0.17
CA TYR A 165 -16.97 -4.79 1.01
C TYR A 165 -17.01 -3.31 0.64
N GLU A 166 -17.10 -2.47 1.68
CA GLU A 166 -16.71 -1.08 1.62
C GLU A 166 -15.29 -0.96 2.21
N ILE A 167 -14.36 -0.35 1.47
CA ILE A 167 -12.94 -0.32 1.81
C ILE A 167 -12.45 1.13 1.77
N ASP A 168 -11.85 1.59 2.86
CA ASP A 168 -11.14 2.87 2.90
C ASP A 168 -9.84 2.79 2.09
N THR A 169 -9.61 3.80 1.27
CA THR A 169 -8.42 3.91 0.41
C THR A 169 -7.25 4.51 1.19
N TRP A 170 -6.03 4.20 0.78
CA TRP A 170 -4.81 4.64 1.49
C TRP A 170 -4.09 5.75 0.76
N TYR A 171 -4.10 5.73 -0.58
CA TYR A 171 -3.35 6.66 -1.41
C TYR A 171 -4.20 7.19 -2.55
N PHE A 172 -3.77 8.29 -3.14
CA PHE A 172 -4.32 8.80 -4.38
C PHE A 172 -4.15 7.77 -5.51
N SER A 173 -5.19 7.65 -6.35
CA SER A 173 -5.17 6.92 -7.62
C SER A 173 -5.74 7.79 -8.75
N PRO A 174 -5.09 7.85 -9.92
CA PRO A 174 -5.45 8.74 -11.03
C PRO A 174 -6.63 8.19 -11.85
N TYR A 175 -7.78 8.02 -11.21
CA TYR A 175 -9.02 7.73 -11.93
C TYR A 175 -9.38 8.92 -12.84
N PRO A 176 -9.89 8.68 -14.07
CA PRO A 176 -10.18 9.76 -15.01
C PRO A 176 -11.17 10.82 -14.48
N ASP A 177 -10.96 12.07 -14.88
CA ASP A 177 -11.90 13.19 -14.85
C ASP A 177 -12.83 13.26 -13.62
N GLU A 178 -14.08 12.85 -13.84
CA GLU A 178 -15.21 12.90 -12.92
C GLU A 178 -15.16 11.84 -11.82
N TYR A 179 -14.41 10.75 -12.01
CA TYR A 179 -14.29 9.63 -11.07
C TYR A 179 -13.24 9.93 -10.00
N GLY A 180 -12.14 10.57 -10.40
CA GLY A 180 -11.02 10.89 -9.51
C GLY A 180 -11.38 11.84 -8.38
N LYS A 181 -12.48 12.59 -8.49
CA LYS A 181 -12.97 13.55 -7.48
C LYS A 181 -14.15 13.05 -6.66
N GLN A 182 -14.61 11.80 -6.87
CA GLN A 182 -15.72 11.26 -6.08
C GLN A 182 -15.23 10.79 -4.71
N PRO A 183 -15.99 11.04 -3.61
CA PRO A 183 -15.64 10.51 -2.31
C PRO A 183 -15.78 8.98 -2.24
N LYS A 184 -16.70 8.42 -3.03
CA LYS A 184 -16.93 6.97 -3.12
C LYS A 184 -17.01 6.49 -4.57
N LEU A 185 -16.29 5.41 -4.89
CA LEU A 185 -16.42 4.70 -6.16
C LEU A 185 -17.06 3.32 -5.97
N TRP A 186 -17.82 2.89 -6.98
CA TRP A 186 -18.44 1.57 -7.04
C TRP A 186 -17.72 0.73 -8.09
N ILE A 187 -17.11 -0.37 -7.69
CA ILE A 187 -16.24 -1.19 -8.55
C ILE A 187 -16.85 -2.58 -8.67
N CYS A 188 -17.06 -3.03 -9.91
CA CYS A 188 -17.46 -4.39 -10.21
C CYS A 188 -16.36 -5.37 -9.79
N GLU A 189 -16.68 -6.37 -8.96
CA GLU A 189 -15.69 -7.33 -8.46
C GLU A 189 -15.15 -8.29 -9.54
N TYR A 190 -15.85 -8.43 -10.67
CA TYR A 190 -15.48 -9.36 -11.73
C TYR A 190 -14.77 -8.69 -12.91
N CYS A 191 -15.29 -7.57 -13.43
CA CYS A 191 -14.70 -6.89 -14.59
C CYS A 191 -13.92 -5.62 -14.23
N LEU A 192 -13.93 -5.23 -12.94
CA LEU A 192 -13.25 -4.04 -12.41
C LEU A 192 -13.69 -2.70 -12.99
N LYS A 193 -14.80 -2.67 -13.74
CA LYS A 193 -15.45 -1.42 -14.16
C LYS A 193 -15.80 -0.59 -12.92
N TYR A 194 -15.42 0.67 -12.93
CA TYR A 194 -15.67 1.65 -11.88
C TYR A 194 -16.82 2.57 -12.28
N MET A 195 -17.63 2.98 -11.30
CA MET A 195 -18.86 3.76 -11.47
C MET A 195 -18.99 4.78 -10.34
N ARG A 196 -19.65 5.91 -10.64
CA ARG A 196 -19.87 7.00 -9.67
C ARG A 196 -21.08 6.75 -8.75
N LEU A 197 -22.12 6.13 -9.28
CA LEU A 197 -23.42 6.01 -8.61
C LEU A 197 -23.76 4.57 -8.29
N GLU A 198 -24.40 4.36 -7.15
CA GLU A 198 -24.88 3.04 -6.74
C GLU A 198 -25.92 2.47 -7.72
N LYS A 199 -26.78 3.35 -8.29
CA LYS A 199 -27.80 2.94 -9.25
C LYS A 199 -27.19 2.33 -10.52
N THR A 200 -26.12 2.93 -11.04
CA THR A 200 -25.42 2.42 -12.23
C THR A 200 -24.65 1.14 -11.91
N TYR A 201 -24.07 1.04 -10.70
CA TYR A 201 -23.47 -0.20 -10.20
C TYR A 201 -24.45 -1.37 -10.12
N ARG A 202 -25.63 -1.17 -9.52
CA ARG A 202 -26.66 -2.21 -9.43
C ARG A 202 -27.14 -2.64 -10.82
N TYR A 203 -27.40 -1.67 -11.71
CA TYR A 203 -27.80 -1.95 -13.09
C TYR A 203 -26.71 -2.74 -13.83
N HIS A 204 -25.45 -2.34 -13.70
CA HIS A 204 -24.32 -3.06 -14.27
C HIS A 204 -24.28 -4.52 -13.80
N MET A 205 -24.46 -4.76 -12.49
CA MET A 205 -24.38 -6.11 -11.93
C MET A 205 -25.55 -7.02 -12.29
N GLN A 206 -26.74 -6.46 -12.48
CA GLN A 206 -27.95 -7.22 -12.76
C GLN A 206 -28.19 -7.43 -14.26
N SER A 207 -27.85 -6.45 -15.09
CA SER A 207 -28.32 -6.39 -16.48
C SER A 207 -27.21 -6.32 -17.53
N GLU A 208 -26.01 -5.80 -17.21
CA GLU A 208 -24.94 -5.63 -18.19
C GLU A 208 -23.81 -6.67 -18.06
N CYS A 209 -23.39 -6.95 -16.83
CA CYS A 209 -22.15 -7.67 -16.56
C CYS A 209 -22.35 -9.18 -16.57
N THR A 210 -21.82 -9.83 -17.61
CA THR A 210 -21.80 -11.28 -17.73
C THR A 210 -20.57 -11.93 -17.10
N ALA A 211 -19.53 -11.15 -16.76
CA ALA A 211 -18.30 -11.66 -16.18
C ALA A 211 -18.52 -12.21 -14.76
N ARG A 212 -17.94 -13.38 -14.46
CA ARG A 212 -17.93 -14.01 -13.12
C ARG A 212 -16.53 -14.49 -12.71
N GLN A 213 -15.50 -14.08 -13.44
CA GLN A 213 -14.11 -14.43 -13.22
C GLN A 213 -13.21 -13.43 -13.95
N PRO A 214 -11.91 -13.33 -13.57
CA PRO A 214 -10.95 -12.55 -14.34
C PRO A 214 -10.82 -13.03 -15.80
N PRO A 215 -10.50 -12.15 -16.75
CA PRO A 215 -10.17 -12.56 -18.11
C PRO A 215 -8.82 -13.27 -18.15
N GLY A 216 -8.58 -14.03 -19.22
CA GLY A 216 -7.33 -14.79 -19.41
C GLY A 216 -7.49 -16.26 -19.07
N LYS A 217 -6.41 -16.89 -18.59
CA LYS A 217 -6.34 -18.34 -18.40
C LYS A 217 -6.24 -18.69 -16.93
N GLU A 218 -7.09 -19.60 -16.45
CA GLU A 218 -6.88 -20.25 -15.16
C GLU A 218 -5.66 -21.18 -15.26
N ILE A 219 -4.60 -20.89 -14.51
CA ILE A 219 -3.35 -21.67 -14.55
C ILE A 219 -3.11 -22.44 -13.25
N TYR A 220 -3.90 -22.19 -12.22
CA TYR A 220 -3.80 -22.89 -10.94
C TYR A 220 -5.16 -22.96 -10.27
N ARG A 221 -5.49 -24.14 -9.74
CA ARG A 221 -6.74 -24.39 -9.00
C ARG A 221 -6.49 -25.39 -7.88
N LYS A 222 -6.77 -24.99 -6.63
CA LYS A 222 -6.72 -25.87 -5.45
C LYS A 222 -7.82 -25.53 -4.46
N GLY A 223 -8.77 -26.44 -4.27
CA GLY A 223 -9.94 -26.18 -3.43
C GLY A 223 -10.74 -25.00 -3.97
N THR A 224 -10.97 -23.99 -3.13
CA THR A 224 -11.66 -22.75 -3.54
C THR A 224 -10.72 -21.72 -4.19
N LEU A 225 -9.40 -21.89 -4.12
CA LEU A 225 -8.45 -20.91 -4.63
C LEU A 225 -8.12 -21.16 -6.11
N SER A 226 -8.09 -20.10 -6.89
CA SER A 226 -7.62 -20.10 -8.28
C SER A 226 -6.66 -18.95 -8.55
N ILE A 227 -5.71 -19.14 -9.46
CA ILE A 227 -4.89 -18.05 -10.00
C ILE A 227 -5.05 -17.99 -11.52
N TRP A 228 -5.38 -16.79 -11.99
CA TRP A 228 -5.59 -16.47 -13.41
C TRP A 228 -4.39 -15.70 -13.95
N GLU A 229 -3.89 -16.11 -15.11
CA GLU A 229 -2.91 -15.36 -15.88
C GLU A 229 -3.63 -14.50 -16.92
N THR A 230 -3.45 -13.18 -16.81
CA THR A 230 -4.04 -12.18 -17.70
C THR A 230 -2.94 -11.39 -18.38
N ASP A 231 -2.95 -11.38 -19.71
CA ASP A 231 -2.01 -10.60 -20.51
C ASP A 231 -2.49 -9.15 -20.67
N GLY A 232 -1.69 -8.18 -20.21
CA GLY A 232 -2.01 -6.76 -20.32
C GLY A 232 -2.14 -6.24 -21.76
N SER A 233 -1.49 -6.87 -22.75
CA SER A 233 -1.69 -6.49 -24.16
C SER A 233 -2.99 -7.01 -24.76
N GLN A 234 -3.58 -8.06 -24.18
CA GLN A 234 -4.84 -8.64 -24.66
C GLN A 234 -6.05 -8.04 -23.92
N PHE A 235 -5.92 -7.79 -22.62
CA PHE A 235 -7.01 -7.35 -21.75
C PHE A 235 -6.73 -5.96 -21.15
N LYS A 236 -6.33 -5.00 -21.99
CA LYS A 236 -5.87 -3.67 -21.59
C LYS A 236 -6.79 -2.96 -20.59
N VAL A 237 -8.08 -2.87 -20.88
CA VAL A 237 -9.06 -2.17 -20.03
C VAL A 237 -9.18 -2.79 -18.63
N TYR A 238 -9.17 -4.12 -18.56
CA TYR A 238 -9.24 -4.83 -17.29
C TYR A 238 -7.97 -4.60 -16.47
N CYS A 239 -6.79 -4.73 -17.09
CA CYS A 239 -5.51 -4.54 -16.42
C CYS A 239 -5.29 -3.09 -15.98
N GLN A 240 -5.72 -2.10 -16.76
CA GLN A 240 -5.71 -0.69 -16.36
C GLN A 240 -6.61 -0.45 -15.15
N SER A 241 -7.82 -1.03 -15.14
CA SER A 241 -8.74 -0.92 -14.01
C SER A 241 -8.19 -1.58 -12.75
N LEU A 242 -7.50 -2.73 -12.89
CA LEU A 242 -6.78 -3.39 -11.80
C LEU A 242 -5.62 -2.53 -11.27
N CYS A 243 -4.87 -1.88 -12.16
CA CYS A 243 -3.80 -0.97 -11.77
C CYS A 243 -4.30 0.27 -11.02
N LEU A 244 -5.40 0.87 -11.46
CA LEU A 244 -6.06 1.98 -10.78
C LEU A 244 -6.56 1.57 -9.39
N LEU A 245 -7.20 0.40 -9.28
CA LEU A 245 -7.62 -0.18 -8.00
C LEU A 245 -6.40 -0.41 -7.09
N ALA A 246 -5.31 -0.95 -7.63
CA ALA A 246 -4.11 -1.23 -6.86
C ALA A 246 -3.43 0.03 -6.34
N LYS A 247 -3.42 1.10 -7.14
CA LYS A 247 -2.81 2.39 -6.77
C LYS A 247 -3.48 3.03 -5.55
N LEU A 248 -4.75 2.71 -5.27
CA LEU A 248 -5.43 3.13 -4.04
C LEU A 248 -4.77 2.57 -2.76
N PHE A 249 -3.97 1.50 -2.89
CA PHE A 249 -3.35 0.77 -1.77
C PHE A 249 -1.82 0.65 -1.91
N LEU A 250 -1.24 1.17 -2.99
CA LEU A 250 0.19 1.17 -3.28
C LEU A 250 0.67 2.61 -3.51
N ASP A 251 1.65 3.04 -2.71
CA ASP A 251 2.17 4.40 -2.76
C ASP A 251 2.98 4.63 -4.05
N HIS A 252 4.01 3.80 -4.26
CA HIS A 252 5.01 3.95 -5.33
C HIS A 252 4.65 3.27 -6.66
N LYS A 253 3.36 3.07 -6.97
CA LYS A 253 2.97 2.50 -8.28
C LYS A 253 2.94 3.62 -9.32
N THR A 254 3.87 3.57 -10.27
CA THR A 254 4.05 4.61 -11.30
C THR A 254 3.39 4.25 -12.64
N LEU A 255 3.32 2.96 -12.98
CA LEU A 255 2.73 2.49 -14.25
C LEU A 255 1.32 1.94 -14.03
N TYR A 256 0.33 2.60 -14.63
CA TYR A 256 -1.09 2.21 -14.53
C TYR A 256 -1.85 2.22 -15.86
N PHE A 257 -1.38 2.93 -16.90
CA PHE A 257 -1.99 2.91 -18.23
C PHE A 257 -1.25 2.02 -19.24
N ASP A 258 0.08 1.98 -19.17
CA ASP A 258 0.94 1.14 -20.02
C ASP A 258 1.06 -0.25 -19.39
N VAL A 259 0.08 -1.10 -19.68
CA VAL A 259 -0.07 -2.44 -19.10
C VAL A 259 0.42 -3.55 -20.03
N GLU A 260 0.64 -3.25 -21.30
CA GLU A 260 1.06 -4.16 -22.36
C GLU A 260 2.35 -4.94 -22.06
N PRO A 261 3.38 -4.36 -21.39
CA PRO A 261 4.59 -5.08 -21.02
C PRO A 261 4.40 -6.11 -19.90
N PHE A 262 3.22 -6.17 -19.26
CA PHE A 262 3.01 -6.93 -18.03
C PHE A 262 2.07 -8.13 -18.22
N LEU A 263 2.39 -9.19 -17.48
CA LEU A 263 1.48 -10.28 -17.13
C LEU A 263 0.94 -10.03 -15.72
N PHE A 264 -0.33 -10.33 -15.51
CA PHE A 264 -1.01 -10.20 -14.22
C PHE A 264 -1.44 -11.57 -13.73
N TYR A 265 -1.08 -11.91 -12.50
CA TYR A 265 -1.41 -13.17 -11.84
C TYR A 265 -2.41 -12.89 -10.73
N ILE A 266 -3.68 -13.18 -11.00
CA ILE A 266 -4.83 -12.74 -10.22
C ILE A 266 -5.32 -13.89 -9.36
N LEU A 267 -5.17 -13.76 -8.05
CA LEU A 267 -5.67 -14.71 -7.06
C LEU A 267 -7.13 -14.42 -6.75
N CYS A 268 -7.95 -15.45 -6.88
CA CYS A 268 -9.36 -15.41 -6.53
C CYS A 268 -9.73 -16.51 -5.54
N ASP A 269 -10.74 -16.21 -4.73
CA ASP A 269 -11.49 -17.20 -3.96
C ASP A 269 -12.81 -17.50 -4.70
N ILE A 270 -13.12 -18.77 -4.89
CA ILE A 270 -14.24 -19.21 -5.73
C ILE A 270 -15.37 -19.74 -4.86
N ASP A 271 -16.56 -19.26 -5.15
CA ASP A 271 -17.80 -19.79 -4.59
C ASP A 271 -18.78 -20.19 -5.71
N LYS A 272 -20.07 -20.34 -5.37
CA LYS A 272 -21.14 -20.69 -6.31
C LYS A 272 -21.52 -19.56 -7.28
N HIS A 273 -21.14 -18.32 -7.00
CA HIS A 273 -21.44 -17.12 -7.77
C HIS A 273 -20.32 -16.76 -8.74
N GLY A 274 -19.06 -16.99 -8.38
CA GLY A 274 -17.94 -16.76 -9.28
C GLY A 274 -16.57 -16.82 -8.61
N SER A 275 -15.57 -16.24 -9.28
CA SER A 275 -14.21 -16.05 -8.80
C SER A 275 -14.04 -14.62 -8.29
N HIS A 276 -13.92 -14.46 -6.97
CA HIS A 276 -13.82 -13.17 -6.31
C HIS A 276 -12.37 -12.74 -6.15
N LEU A 277 -12.03 -11.54 -6.63
CA LEU A 277 -10.67 -10.98 -6.51
C LEU A 277 -10.23 -10.88 -5.04
N VAL A 278 -9.10 -11.49 -4.73
CA VAL A 278 -8.45 -11.43 -3.39
C VAL A 278 -7.18 -10.58 -3.44
N GLY A 279 -6.41 -10.72 -4.51
CA GLY A 279 -5.14 -10.03 -4.69
C GLY A 279 -4.52 -10.41 -6.03
N TYR A 280 -3.38 -9.80 -6.34
CA TYR A 280 -2.64 -10.12 -7.55
C TYR A 280 -1.16 -9.78 -7.39
N PHE A 281 -0.33 -10.27 -8.31
CA PHE A 281 0.93 -9.63 -8.63
C PHE A 281 1.07 -9.42 -10.14
N SER A 282 1.85 -8.42 -10.54
CA SER A 282 2.26 -8.22 -11.92
C SER A 282 3.72 -8.64 -12.12
N LYS A 283 4.05 -9.08 -13.33
CA LYS A 283 5.40 -9.47 -13.75
C LYS A 283 5.64 -8.88 -15.14
N GLU A 284 6.79 -8.26 -15.34
CA GLU A 284 7.21 -7.85 -16.68
C GLU A 284 7.44 -9.07 -17.56
N LYS A 285 6.98 -9.03 -18.81
CA LYS A 285 7.25 -10.08 -19.80
C LYS A 285 8.75 -10.25 -20.04
N GLU A 286 9.47 -9.12 -20.05
CA GLU A 286 10.91 -9.04 -20.16
C GLU A 286 11.43 -8.09 -19.07
N SER A 287 12.09 -8.63 -18.04
CA SER A 287 12.68 -7.83 -16.97
C SER A 287 14.21 -7.84 -17.09
N PRO A 288 14.87 -6.71 -17.40
CA PRO A 288 16.33 -6.63 -17.51
C PRO A 288 17.05 -7.02 -16.22
N ASP A 289 16.46 -6.66 -15.07
CA ASP A 289 17.00 -6.93 -13.74
C ASP A 289 16.63 -8.33 -13.21
N GLY A 290 15.85 -9.10 -13.98
CA GLY A 290 15.39 -10.43 -13.57
C GLY A 290 14.36 -10.38 -12.44
N ASN A 291 13.56 -9.32 -12.36
CA ASN A 291 12.50 -9.23 -11.36
C ASN A 291 11.39 -10.25 -11.69
N ASN A 292 11.00 -11.06 -10.71
CA ASN A 292 9.88 -12.00 -10.89
C ASN A 292 8.53 -11.44 -10.43
N VAL A 293 8.55 -10.28 -9.77
CA VAL A 293 7.39 -9.51 -9.33
C VAL A 293 7.70 -8.02 -9.50
N ALA A 294 6.81 -7.28 -10.16
CA ALA A 294 6.84 -5.83 -10.25
C ALA A 294 6.00 -5.19 -9.13
N CYS A 295 4.69 -5.49 -9.11
CA CYS A 295 3.78 -5.07 -8.03
C CYS A 295 3.10 -6.30 -7.42
N ILE A 296 2.82 -6.26 -6.12
CA ILE A 296 2.05 -7.29 -5.43
C ILE A 296 1.08 -6.64 -4.44
N LEU A 297 -0.17 -7.10 -4.44
CA LEU A 297 -1.22 -6.58 -3.58
C LEU A 297 -2.15 -7.69 -3.12
N THR A 298 -2.49 -7.67 -1.84
CA THR A 298 -3.68 -8.35 -1.29
C THR A 298 -4.65 -7.27 -0.85
N LEU A 299 -5.90 -7.34 -1.31
CA LEU A 299 -6.90 -6.33 -0.97
C LEU A 299 -7.10 -6.28 0.56
N PRO A 300 -7.34 -5.10 1.16
CA PRO A 300 -7.37 -4.93 2.61
C PRO A 300 -8.21 -5.95 3.39
N PRO A 301 -9.44 -6.32 2.97
CA PRO A 301 -10.26 -7.30 3.69
C PRO A 301 -9.62 -8.69 3.82
N TYR A 302 -8.70 -9.04 2.91
CA TYR A 302 -8.04 -10.34 2.84
C TYR A 302 -6.61 -10.32 3.41
N GLN A 303 -6.12 -9.18 3.89
CA GLN A 303 -4.78 -9.09 4.46
C GLN A 303 -4.66 -9.91 5.75
N ARG A 304 -3.43 -10.34 6.07
CA ARG A 304 -3.09 -11.17 7.26
C ARG A 304 -3.76 -12.56 7.31
N GLN A 305 -4.44 -12.99 6.25
CA GLN A 305 -5.06 -14.32 6.17
C GLN A 305 -4.17 -15.39 5.51
N GLY A 306 -3.06 -14.98 4.88
CA GLY A 306 -2.07 -15.88 4.27
C GLY A 306 -1.91 -15.70 2.76
N TYR A 307 -2.84 -15.01 2.09
CA TYR A 307 -2.85 -14.82 0.65
C TYR A 307 -1.60 -14.11 0.11
N GLY A 308 -1.05 -13.12 0.83
CA GLY A 308 0.20 -12.46 0.42
C GLY A 308 1.38 -13.44 0.33
N LYS A 309 1.51 -14.35 1.29
CA LYS A 309 2.55 -15.41 1.23
C LYS A 309 2.28 -16.42 0.12
N LEU A 310 1.01 -16.70 -0.18
CA LEU A 310 0.63 -17.57 -1.30
C LEU A 310 1.04 -16.95 -2.65
N LEU A 311 0.78 -15.66 -2.85
CA LEU A 311 1.19 -14.92 -4.06
C LEU A 311 2.71 -14.92 -4.23
N ILE A 312 3.47 -14.65 -3.16
CA ILE A 312 4.93 -14.71 -3.16
C ILE A 312 5.42 -16.13 -3.49
N ALA A 313 4.84 -17.16 -2.87
CA ALA A 313 5.20 -18.54 -3.17
C ALA A 313 4.93 -18.86 -4.64
N PHE A 314 3.79 -18.42 -5.17
CA PHE A 314 3.42 -18.66 -6.57
C PHE A 314 4.37 -18.00 -7.56
N SER A 315 4.81 -16.75 -7.30
CA SER A 315 5.78 -16.09 -8.17
C SER A 315 7.11 -16.86 -8.26
N TYR A 316 7.54 -17.50 -7.16
CA TYR A 316 8.72 -18.35 -7.17
C TYR A 316 8.50 -19.72 -7.83
N GLU A 317 7.29 -20.30 -7.74
CA GLU A 317 6.97 -21.51 -8.52
C GLU A 317 7.05 -21.24 -10.03
N LEU A 318 6.61 -20.06 -10.49
CA LEU A 318 6.81 -19.66 -11.89
C LEU A 318 8.31 -19.56 -12.24
N SER A 319 9.12 -18.91 -11.39
CA SER A 319 10.57 -18.81 -11.59
C SER A 319 11.25 -20.18 -11.65
N LYS A 320 10.83 -21.14 -10.82
CA LYS A 320 11.33 -22.53 -10.85
C LYS A 320 10.99 -23.22 -12.17
N HIS A 321 9.76 -23.08 -12.65
CA HIS A 321 9.34 -23.62 -13.95
C HIS A 321 10.10 -22.98 -15.13
N GLU A 322 10.50 -21.72 -15.01
CA GLU A 322 11.35 -21.03 -15.99
C GLU A 322 12.83 -21.39 -15.91
N GLY A 323 13.27 -22.05 -14.82
CA GLY A 323 14.69 -22.32 -14.56
C GLY A 323 15.52 -21.06 -14.31
N VAL A 324 14.90 -20.01 -13.76
CA VAL A 324 15.56 -18.73 -13.46
C VAL A 324 15.51 -18.40 -11.98
N VAL A 325 16.43 -17.55 -11.55
CA VAL A 325 16.37 -16.89 -10.23
C VAL A 325 15.62 -15.58 -10.35
N GLY A 326 14.94 -15.16 -9.29
CA GLY A 326 14.18 -13.92 -9.26
C GLY A 326 14.21 -13.23 -7.89
N SER A 327 13.95 -11.93 -7.93
CA SER A 327 13.73 -11.06 -6.77
C SER A 327 12.54 -10.15 -7.06
N PRO A 328 11.80 -9.66 -6.06
CA PRO A 328 10.85 -8.58 -6.31
C PRO A 328 11.55 -7.27 -6.69
N GLU A 329 10.88 -6.47 -7.51
CA GLU A 329 11.27 -5.09 -7.82
C GLU A 329 11.41 -4.25 -6.53
N LYS A 330 12.37 -3.33 -6.54
CA LYS A 330 12.72 -2.46 -5.41
C LYS A 330 12.45 -1.00 -5.81
N PRO A 331 11.99 -0.13 -4.88
CA PRO A 331 11.82 -0.39 -3.44
C PRO A 331 10.50 -1.12 -3.10
N LEU A 332 10.58 -2.09 -2.18
CA LEU A 332 9.40 -2.73 -1.60
C LEU A 332 8.70 -1.84 -0.56
N SER A 333 7.37 -1.92 -0.48
CA SER A 333 6.62 -1.38 0.65
C SER A 333 6.99 -2.09 1.97
N ASP A 334 6.77 -1.45 3.11
CA ASP A 334 7.13 -2.04 4.42
C ASP A 334 6.40 -3.36 4.68
N LEU A 335 5.12 -3.43 4.30
CA LEU A 335 4.34 -4.66 4.37
C LEU A 335 4.90 -5.73 3.42
N GLY A 336 5.36 -5.33 2.23
CA GLY A 336 6.05 -6.19 1.27
C GLY A 336 7.34 -6.75 1.87
N LYS A 337 8.24 -5.90 2.38
CA LYS A 337 9.51 -6.30 3.01
C LYS A 337 9.29 -7.33 4.13
N LEU A 338 8.34 -7.07 5.04
CA LEU A 338 8.01 -7.99 6.13
C LEU A 338 7.50 -9.34 5.60
N SER A 339 6.66 -9.32 4.56
CA SER A 339 6.08 -10.52 3.97
C SER A 339 7.15 -11.38 3.27
N TYR A 340 8.00 -10.77 2.44
CA TYR A 340 9.11 -11.45 1.76
C TYR A 340 10.12 -11.99 2.76
N ARG A 341 10.57 -11.19 3.75
CA ARG A 341 11.52 -11.66 4.78
C ARG A 341 10.95 -12.85 5.56
N SER A 342 9.66 -12.80 5.92
CA SER A 342 9.00 -13.91 6.61
C SER A 342 8.88 -15.16 5.73
N PHE A 343 8.61 -14.99 4.43
CA PHE A 343 8.54 -16.09 3.48
C PHE A 343 9.91 -16.73 3.24
N TRP A 344 10.93 -15.93 2.91
CA TRP A 344 12.29 -16.41 2.70
C TRP A 344 12.85 -17.13 3.93
N SER A 345 12.67 -16.54 5.12
CA SER A 345 13.10 -17.18 6.37
C SER A 345 12.44 -18.54 6.54
N TRP A 346 11.14 -18.65 6.23
CA TRP A 346 10.42 -19.92 6.35
C TRP A 346 10.96 -20.99 5.41
N VAL A 347 11.10 -20.68 4.12
CA VAL A 347 11.61 -21.64 3.11
C VAL A 347 13.04 -22.07 3.42
N LEU A 348 13.93 -21.12 3.75
CA LEU A 348 15.33 -21.42 4.02
C LEU A 348 15.49 -22.30 5.28
N LEU A 349 14.75 -22.01 6.35
CA LEU A 349 14.79 -22.82 7.57
C LEU A 349 14.23 -24.23 7.36
N GLU A 350 13.19 -24.38 6.54
CA GLU A 350 12.65 -25.70 6.18
C GLU A 350 13.70 -26.55 5.45
N ILE A 351 14.38 -25.97 4.45
CA ILE A 351 15.47 -26.65 3.73
C ILE A 351 16.63 -27.00 4.68
N LEU A 352 17.06 -26.04 5.51
CA LEU A 352 18.18 -26.25 6.45
C LEU A 352 17.86 -27.28 7.55
N ARG A 353 16.59 -27.48 7.90
CA ARG A 353 16.15 -28.51 8.85
C ARG A 353 16.29 -29.91 8.24
N ASP A 354 15.85 -30.06 6.99
CA ASP A 354 15.71 -31.37 6.36
C ASP A 354 17.00 -31.83 5.66
N PHE A 355 17.88 -30.90 5.29
CA PHE A 355 19.12 -31.22 4.59
C PHE A 355 20.19 -31.81 5.53
N ARG A 356 20.80 -32.92 5.09
CA ARG A 356 21.93 -33.56 5.77
C ARG A 356 23.20 -33.37 4.93
N GLY A 357 24.05 -32.42 5.31
CA GLY A 357 25.32 -32.16 4.63
C GLY A 357 25.69 -30.68 4.54
N THR A 358 26.62 -30.36 3.66
CA THR A 358 27.03 -28.98 3.37
C THR A 358 26.16 -28.39 2.26
N LEU A 359 25.43 -27.31 2.56
CA LEU A 359 24.73 -26.49 1.58
C LEU A 359 25.53 -25.22 1.28
N SER A 360 25.64 -24.87 0.01
CA SER A 360 26.13 -23.57 -0.43
C SER A 360 24.98 -22.58 -0.67
N ILE A 361 25.29 -21.29 -0.72
CA ILE A 361 24.33 -20.25 -1.12
C ILE A 361 23.82 -20.48 -2.55
N LYS A 362 24.66 -21.05 -3.41
CA LYS A 362 24.30 -21.39 -4.79
C LYS A 362 23.27 -22.53 -4.84
N ASP A 363 23.46 -23.58 -4.05
CA ASP A 363 22.52 -24.70 -3.99
C ASP A 363 21.13 -24.22 -3.51
N LEU A 364 21.09 -23.37 -2.48
CA LEU A 364 19.84 -22.77 -2.02
C LEU A 364 19.16 -21.93 -3.11
N SER A 365 19.93 -21.18 -3.89
CA SER A 365 19.43 -20.36 -5.00
C SER A 365 18.81 -21.22 -6.10
N GLU A 366 19.46 -22.33 -6.47
CA GLU A 366 18.97 -23.28 -7.47
C GLU A 366 17.70 -24.03 -7.00
N MET A 367 17.62 -24.39 -5.71
CA MET A 367 16.45 -25.08 -5.14
C MET A 367 15.23 -24.17 -4.99
N THR A 368 15.43 -22.88 -4.74
CA THR A 368 14.35 -21.95 -4.36
C THR A 368 14.01 -20.93 -5.43
N SER A 369 14.86 -20.76 -6.44
CA SER A 369 14.85 -19.62 -7.37
C SER A 369 15.04 -18.26 -6.70
N PHE A 370 15.52 -18.21 -5.45
CA PHE A 370 15.80 -16.93 -4.79
C PHE A 370 17.13 -16.37 -5.30
N ALA A 371 17.20 -15.04 -5.49
CA ALA A 371 18.47 -14.38 -5.71
C ALA A 371 19.42 -14.62 -4.52
N GLN A 372 20.71 -14.83 -4.81
CA GLN A 372 21.71 -15.10 -3.76
C GLN A 372 21.80 -13.95 -2.74
N THR A 373 21.59 -12.70 -3.18
CA THR A 373 21.56 -11.51 -2.33
C THR A 373 20.42 -11.57 -1.30
N ASP A 374 19.25 -12.08 -1.68
CA ASP A 374 18.09 -12.24 -0.79
C ASP A 374 18.32 -13.38 0.21
N ILE A 375 18.96 -14.47 -0.23
CA ILE A 375 19.39 -15.57 0.66
C ILE A 375 20.40 -15.06 1.69
N ILE A 376 21.45 -14.36 1.23
CA ILE A 376 22.50 -13.82 2.09
C ILE A 376 21.91 -12.87 3.13
N SER A 377 21.12 -11.87 2.70
CA SER A 377 20.51 -10.90 3.62
C SER A 377 19.57 -11.55 4.63
N THR A 378 18.79 -12.56 4.19
CA THR A 378 17.89 -13.31 5.08
C THR A 378 18.69 -14.11 6.12
N LEU A 379 19.71 -14.86 5.71
CA LEU A 379 20.56 -15.63 6.63
C LEU A 379 21.38 -14.72 7.55
N GLN A 380 21.83 -13.56 7.07
CA GLN A 380 22.50 -12.54 7.89
C GLN A 380 21.59 -12.06 9.02
N SER A 381 20.32 -11.78 8.72
CA SER A 381 19.34 -11.33 9.73
C SER A 381 19.12 -12.35 10.86
N MET A 382 19.29 -13.65 10.55
CA MET A 382 19.18 -14.78 11.49
C MET A 382 20.52 -15.22 12.10
N ASN A 383 21.62 -14.51 11.81
CA ASN A 383 22.99 -14.86 12.22
C ASN A 383 23.44 -16.27 11.77
N MET A 384 23.01 -16.69 10.57
CA MET A 384 23.25 -18.04 10.02
C MET A 384 24.33 -18.09 8.92
N VAL A 385 24.96 -16.96 8.61
CA VAL A 385 26.00 -16.87 7.58
C VAL A 385 27.17 -16.05 8.11
N LYS A 386 28.39 -16.44 7.73
CA LYS A 386 29.63 -15.72 8.05
C LYS A 386 30.37 -15.37 6.77
N TYR A 387 31.13 -14.29 6.82
CA TYR A 387 32.03 -13.91 5.73
C TYR A 387 33.43 -14.48 6.01
N TRP A 388 33.94 -15.30 5.09
CA TRP A 388 35.24 -15.96 5.22
C TRP A 388 35.97 -15.96 3.87
N LYS A 389 37.21 -15.47 3.84
CA LYS A 389 38.08 -15.42 2.64
C LYS A 389 37.37 -14.88 1.38
N GLY A 390 36.56 -13.84 1.53
CA GLY A 390 35.86 -13.22 0.39
C GLY A 390 34.53 -13.89 0.00
N GLN A 391 34.08 -14.91 0.76
CA GLN A 391 32.85 -15.64 0.46
C GLN A 391 31.91 -15.71 1.66
N HIS A 392 30.61 -15.74 1.38
CA HIS A 392 29.57 -16.01 2.37
C HIS A 392 29.42 -17.53 2.56
N VAL A 393 29.67 -18.01 3.78
CA VAL A 393 29.59 -19.42 4.15
C VAL A 393 28.46 -19.62 5.16
N ILE A 394 27.55 -20.55 4.86
CA ILE A 394 26.47 -20.93 5.75
C ILE A 394 27.08 -21.62 6.98
N CYS A 395 26.83 -21.07 8.16
CA CYS A 395 27.41 -21.53 9.42
C CYS A 395 26.28 -21.80 10.40
N VAL A 396 25.63 -22.97 10.25
CA VAL A 396 24.42 -23.33 10.97
C VAL A 396 24.63 -24.64 11.73
N THR A 397 24.09 -24.70 12.95
CA THR A 397 23.96 -25.96 13.70
C THR A 397 22.50 -26.38 13.72
N PRO A 398 22.19 -27.69 13.79
CA PRO A 398 20.80 -28.16 13.89
C PRO A 398 20.03 -27.52 15.06
N LYS A 399 20.72 -27.29 16.19
CA LYS A 399 20.14 -26.62 17.36
C LYS A 399 19.69 -25.19 17.05
N LEU A 400 20.52 -24.43 16.32
CA LEU A 400 20.18 -23.06 15.94
C LEU A 400 18.97 -23.01 14.98
N VAL A 401 18.87 -23.97 14.05
CA VAL A 401 17.69 -24.08 13.16
C VAL A 401 16.42 -24.34 13.99
N GLU A 402 16.48 -25.30 14.91
CA GLU A 402 15.35 -25.63 15.80
C GLU A 402 14.94 -24.45 16.70
N GLU A 403 15.89 -23.67 17.20
CA GLU A 403 15.61 -22.46 17.98
C GLU A 403 14.84 -21.42 17.15
N HIS A 404 15.25 -21.20 15.90
CA HIS A 404 14.53 -20.29 15.00
C HIS A 404 13.15 -20.83 14.59
N ILE A 405 13.01 -22.13 14.36
CA ILE A 405 11.73 -22.77 14.03
C ILE A 405 10.73 -22.68 15.20
N LYS A 406 11.21 -22.76 16.45
CA LYS A 406 10.38 -22.61 17.65
C LYS A 406 10.07 -21.15 17.99
N SER A 407 10.76 -20.19 17.36
CA SER A 407 10.54 -18.77 17.57
C SER A 407 9.15 -18.34 17.11
N SER A 408 8.53 -17.38 17.82
CA SER A 408 7.25 -16.78 17.45
C SER A 408 7.27 -16.08 16.08
N HIS A 409 8.46 -15.73 15.59
CA HIS A 409 8.68 -15.14 14.27
C HIS A 409 8.59 -16.17 13.14
N PHE A 410 8.81 -17.45 13.42
CA PHE A 410 8.64 -18.53 12.47
C PHE A 410 7.20 -19.04 12.52
N LYS A 411 6.40 -18.59 11.56
CA LYS A 411 5.03 -19.08 11.37
C LYS A 411 4.92 -19.76 10.03
N ARG A 412 4.66 -21.07 10.08
CA ARG A 412 4.31 -21.86 8.89
C ARG A 412 3.20 -21.13 8.11
N PRO A 413 3.35 -20.92 6.80
CA PRO A 413 2.30 -20.32 5.98
C PRO A 413 1.01 -21.12 6.12
N ARG A 414 -0.10 -20.40 6.31
CA ARG A 414 -1.44 -21.01 6.37
C ARG A 414 -1.86 -21.63 5.04
N LEU A 415 -1.39 -21.00 3.95
CA LEU A 415 -1.65 -21.40 2.58
C LEU A 415 -0.30 -21.65 1.90
N THR A 416 -0.22 -22.74 1.16
CA THR A 416 0.96 -23.14 0.38
C THR A 416 0.54 -23.46 -1.04
N VAL A 417 1.42 -23.17 -2.00
CA VAL A 417 1.20 -23.54 -3.40
C VAL A 417 1.47 -25.03 -3.56
N ASP A 418 0.62 -25.70 -4.33
CA ASP A 418 0.81 -27.08 -4.74
C ASP A 418 1.28 -27.14 -6.20
N PRO A 419 2.56 -27.47 -6.45
CA PRO A 419 3.09 -27.47 -7.81
C PRO A 419 2.33 -28.40 -8.75
N THR A 420 1.68 -29.46 -8.24
CA THR A 420 0.91 -30.40 -9.06
C THR A 420 -0.38 -29.79 -9.62
N CYS A 421 -0.88 -28.72 -8.99
CA CYS A 421 -2.06 -27.99 -9.43
C CYS A 421 -1.73 -26.85 -10.42
N LEU A 422 -0.44 -26.59 -10.70
CA LEU A 422 0.01 -25.55 -11.62
C LEU A 422 0.05 -26.08 -13.06
N GLN A 423 -0.87 -25.61 -13.90
CA GLN A 423 -0.98 -25.95 -15.31
C GLN A 423 -0.42 -24.82 -16.18
N TRP A 424 0.89 -24.64 -16.12
CA TRP A 424 1.58 -23.53 -16.76
C TRP A 424 2.86 -23.95 -17.48
N ASN A 425 3.12 -23.30 -18.61
CA ASN A 425 4.35 -23.46 -19.38
C ASN A 425 4.95 -22.07 -19.64
N PRO A 426 6.29 -21.92 -19.55
CA PRO A 426 6.95 -20.66 -19.87
C PRO A 426 6.58 -20.16 -21.27
N PRO A 427 6.31 -18.85 -21.45
CA PRO A 427 6.18 -18.27 -22.77
C PRO A 427 7.43 -18.59 -23.60
N ARG A 428 7.24 -18.99 -24.86
CA ARG A 428 8.38 -19.24 -25.76
C ARG A 428 9.17 -17.94 -25.89
N ARG A 429 10.39 -17.89 -25.33
CA ARG A 429 11.32 -16.79 -25.61
C ARG A 429 11.58 -16.80 -27.12
N ILE A 430 11.17 -15.76 -27.81
CA ILE A 430 11.59 -15.55 -29.20
C ILE A 430 13.08 -15.28 -29.11
N ASN A 431 13.89 -16.30 -29.35
CA ASN A 431 15.33 -16.12 -29.51
C ASN A 431 15.52 -15.20 -30.73
N ASN A 432 15.73 -13.91 -30.48
CA ASN A 432 16.19 -13.01 -31.51
C ASN A 432 17.50 -13.57 -32.06
N VAL A 433 17.41 -14.03 -33.31
CA VAL A 433 18.50 -14.60 -34.08
C VAL A 433 19.68 -13.65 -33.99
N ARG A 434 20.82 -14.17 -33.52
CA ARG A 434 22.12 -13.49 -33.60
C ARG A 434 22.29 -12.96 -35.02
N TYR A 435 22.25 -11.65 -35.20
CA TYR A 435 22.81 -11.04 -36.40
C TYR A 435 24.30 -11.38 -36.40
N GLY A 436 24.66 -12.30 -37.30
CA GLY A 436 26.04 -12.66 -37.56
C GLY A 436 26.82 -11.42 -37.97
N LYS A 437 27.94 -11.19 -37.30
CA LYS A 437 28.99 -10.32 -37.81
C LYS A 437 29.43 -10.88 -39.16
N LYS A 438 29.29 -10.09 -40.22
CA LYS A 438 30.16 -10.17 -41.39
C LYS A 438 31.35 -9.26 -41.14
#